data_AF-A0A318QEI4-F1
#
_entry.id   AF-A0A318QEI4-F1
#
_cell.length_a   1.000
_cell.length_b   1.000
_cell.length_c   1.000
_cell.angle_alpha   90.00
_cell.angle_beta   90.00
_cell.angle_gamma   90.00
#
_symmetry.space_group_name_H-M   'P 1'
#
loop_
_entity.id
_entity.type
_entity.pdbx_description
1 polymer ?
#
loop_
_entity_poly.entity_id
_entity_poly.type
_entity_poly.pdbx_seq_one_letter_code
_entity_poly.pdbx_strand_id
1 'polypeptide(L)'
;MPGMIHTHDKMIESRILTGQIKNVLYDVSAVTAGGQPVYEVAYAGNKYVRNTANVLQKTAERVRARVSNIQTLKAGDCYRIENHVYHEAIVPDDAVTATIVCMHSPSPGPIKVIGLDGYPEHLEFQRIERRAAEYMGFV
;
A
#
# COMPACT_ATOMS: atom_id res chain seq x y z
N MET A 1 5.12 -10.52 -0.28
CA MET A 1 3.64 -10.41 -0.29
C MET A 1 3.23 -9.84 -1.64
N PRO A 2 2.17 -10.35 -2.30
CA PRO A 2 1.52 -9.58 -3.35
C PRO A 2 0.96 -8.28 -2.74
N GLY A 3 0.85 -7.21 -3.53
CA GLY A 3 0.22 -5.96 -3.07
C GLY A 3 1.13 -4.76 -2.86
N MET A 4 2.25 -4.68 -3.57
CA MET A 4 3.07 -3.47 -3.61
C MET A 4 2.28 -2.29 -4.20
N ILE A 5 1.46 -2.55 -5.23
CA ILE A 5 0.55 -1.57 -5.83
C ILE A 5 -0.82 -1.67 -5.16
N HIS A 6 -1.25 -0.60 -4.50
CA HIS A 6 -2.50 -0.57 -3.74
C HIS A 6 -3.10 0.84 -3.68
N THR A 7 -4.35 0.92 -3.24
CA THR A 7 -5.05 2.16 -2.96
C THR A 7 -5.27 2.39 -1.47
N HIS A 8 -5.78 3.56 -1.11
CA HIS A 8 -6.28 3.87 0.23
C HIS A 8 -7.67 4.50 0.13
N ASP A 9 -8.53 4.21 1.10
CA ASP A 9 -9.80 4.92 1.29
C ASP A 9 -9.59 6.35 1.83
N LYS A 10 -8.35 6.74 2.16
CA LYS A 10 -7.99 8.03 2.76
C LYS A 10 -7.04 8.77 1.84
N MET A 11 -7.14 10.10 1.86
CA MET A 11 -6.07 10.94 1.36
C MET A 11 -4.90 10.86 2.35
N ILE A 12 -3.70 10.76 1.81
CA ILE A 12 -2.47 10.62 2.58
C ILE A 12 -1.56 11.78 2.25
N GLU A 13 -1.07 12.45 3.29
CA GLU A 13 0.05 13.38 3.19
C GLU A 13 1.23 12.80 3.95
N SER A 14 2.41 12.86 3.35
CA SER A 14 3.60 12.21 3.87
C SER A 14 4.78 13.16 3.84
N ARG A 15 5.65 13.05 4.86
CA ARG A 15 6.94 13.76 4.92
C ARG A 15 8.07 12.79 5.21
N ILE A 16 9.12 12.83 4.39
CA ILE A 16 10.31 12.00 4.59
C ILE A 16 11.16 12.61 5.70
N LEU A 17 11.43 11.84 6.74
CA LEU A 17 12.28 12.25 7.87
C LEU A 17 13.76 11.94 7.62
N THR A 18 14.03 10.77 7.06
CA THR A 18 15.38 10.29 6.71
C THR A 18 15.30 9.33 5.54
N GLY A 19 16.42 9.15 4.84
CA GLY A 19 16.52 8.27 3.68
C GLY A 19 15.88 8.83 2.42
N GLN A 20 15.49 7.92 1.52
CA GLN A 20 14.91 8.20 0.21
C GLN A 20 13.84 7.17 -0.13
N ILE A 21 12.82 7.59 -0.85
CA ILE A 21 11.78 6.71 -1.40
C ILE A 21 11.47 7.09 -2.84
N LYS A 22 11.10 6.10 -3.66
CA LYS A 22 10.39 6.33 -4.92
C LYS A 22 8.91 6.10 -4.69
N ASN A 23 8.12 7.16 -4.81
CA ASN A 23 6.67 7.05 -4.88
C ASN A 23 6.26 6.89 -6.35
N VAL A 24 5.66 5.75 -6.68
CA VAL A 24 5.23 5.41 -8.05
C VAL A 24 3.71 5.42 -8.09
N LEU A 25 3.13 6.20 -9.01
CA LEU A 25 1.70 6.20 -9.28
C LEU A 25 1.40 5.37 -10.52
N TYR A 26 0.24 4.72 -10.53
CA TYR A 26 -0.18 3.86 -11.61
C TYR A 26 -1.56 4.25 -12.15
N ASP A 27 -1.68 4.25 -13.47
CA ASP A 27 -2.96 4.17 -14.15
C ASP A 27 -3.34 2.69 -14.25
N VAL A 28 -4.50 2.34 -13.71
CA VAL A 28 -4.98 0.96 -13.63
C VAL A 28 -6.27 0.84 -14.42
N SER A 29 -6.32 -0.10 -15.36
CA SER A 29 -7.49 -0.33 -16.21
C SER A 29 -7.90 -1.79 -16.16
N ALA A 30 -9.20 -2.03 -16.08
CA ALA A 30 -9.78 -3.37 -16.16
C ALA A 30 -9.50 -4.00 -17.52
N VAL A 31 -9.27 -5.31 -17.52
CA VAL A 31 -9.02 -6.11 -18.74
C VAL A 31 -9.85 -7.40 -18.70
N THR A 32 -10.26 -7.87 -19.87
CA THR A 32 -11.09 -9.08 -20.03
C THR A 32 -10.27 -10.37 -20.12
N ALA A 33 -8.98 -10.28 -20.49
CA ALA A 33 -8.07 -11.42 -20.57
C ALA A 33 -6.64 -11.00 -20.20
N GLY A 34 -5.92 -11.90 -19.52
CA GLY A 34 -4.60 -11.59 -18.96
C GLY A 34 -4.67 -10.61 -17.79
N GLY A 35 -3.62 -9.81 -17.59
CA GLY A 35 -3.54 -8.84 -16.48
C GLY A 35 -3.24 -9.50 -15.14
N GLN A 36 -3.44 -8.77 -14.05
CA GLN A 36 -3.19 -9.19 -12.67
C GLN A 36 -4.51 -9.23 -11.89
N PRO A 37 -4.69 -10.19 -10.96
CA PRO A 37 -5.90 -10.24 -10.14
C PRO A 37 -5.97 -9.06 -9.18
N VAL A 38 -7.18 -8.59 -8.88
CA VAL A 38 -7.43 -7.56 -7.86
C VAL A 38 -7.96 -8.21 -6.59
N TYR A 39 -7.51 -7.69 -5.45
CA TYR A 39 -8.06 -8.02 -4.15
C TYR A 39 -8.65 -6.77 -3.50
N GLU A 40 -9.72 -6.95 -2.76
CA GLU A 40 -10.30 -5.92 -1.90
C GLU A 40 -10.06 -6.24 -0.43
N VAL A 41 -9.80 -5.21 0.38
CA VAL A 41 -9.65 -5.39 1.83
C VAL A 41 -11.02 -5.58 2.46
N ALA A 42 -11.27 -6.76 2.99
CA ALA A 42 -12.41 -7.08 3.85
C ALA A 42 -11.96 -7.02 5.32
N TYR A 43 -12.49 -6.07 6.08
CA TYR A 43 -12.25 -6.00 7.52
C TYR A 43 -13.28 -6.87 8.24
N ALA A 44 -12.84 -7.99 8.82
CA ALA A 44 -13.66 -8.76 9.74
C ALA A 44 -13.61 -8.11 11.15
N GLY A 45 -14.18 -6.92 11.30
CA GLY A 45 -14.28 -6.20 12.59
C GLY A 45 -13.59 -4.83 12.63
N ASN A 46 -13.24 -4.37 13.83
CA ASN A 46 -12.64 -3.05 14.03
C ASN A 46 -11.14 -3.07 13.74
N LYS A 47 -10.72 -2.41 12.66
CA LYS A 47 -9.32 -2.31 12.18
C LYS A 47 -8.28 -1.81 13.20
N TYR A 48 -8.69 -1.28 14.35
CA TYR A 48 -7.83 -0.80 15.44
C TYR A 48 -7.74 -1.76 16.64
N VAL A 49 -8.48 -2.85 16.64
CA VAL A 49 -8.44 -3.88 17.69
C VAL A 49 -7.38 -4.91 17.32
N ARG A 50 -6.43 -5.15 18.23
CA ARG A 50 -5.44 -6.24 18.11
C ARG A 50 -6.19 -7.57 17.87
N ASN A 51 -5.71 -8.38 16.94
CA ASN A 51 -6.30 -9.65 16.49
C ASN A 51 -7.51 -9.56 15.54
N THR A 52 -7.81 -8.39 14.98
CA THR A 52 -8.74 -8.33 13.83
C THR A 52 -8.05 -8.93 12.61
N ALA A 53 -8.58 -10.05 12.11
CA ALA A 53 -8.10 -10.65 10.86
C ALA A 53 -8.34 -9.66 9.72
N ASN A 54 -7.27 -9.15 9.13
CA ASN A 54 -7.37 -8.37 7.90
C ASN A 54 -7.37 -9.38 6.76
N VAL A 55 -8.41 -9.38 5.95
CA VAL A 55 -8.57 -10.32 4.85
C VAL A 55 -8.47 -9.56 3.55
N LEU A 56 -7.64 -10.03 2.63
CA LEU A 56 -7.74 -9.65 1.22
C LEU A 56 -8.60 -10.69 0.52
N GLN A 57 -9.70 -10.24 -0.07
CA GLN A 57 -10.61 -11.08 -0.84
C GLN A 57 -10.40 -10.83 -2.33
N LYS A 58 -10.08 -11.87 -3.08
CA LYS A 58 -9.91 -11.81 -4.53
C LYS A 58 -11.24 -11.48 -5.19
N THR A 59 -11.24 -10.50 -6.09
CA THR A 59 -12.42 -10.15 -6.88
C THR A 59 -12.42 -10.91 -8.21
N ALA A 60 -13.51 -10.79 -8.97
CA ALA A 60 -13.56 -11.25 -10.36
C ALA A 60 -12.79 -10.34 -11.33
N GLU A 61 -12.30 -9.18 -10.86
CA GLU A 61 -11.64 -8.17 -11.70
C GLU A 61 -10.18 -8.57 -11.99
N ARG A 62 -9.76 -8.34 -13.23
CA ARG A 62 -8.37 -8.35 -13.64
C ARG A 62 -7.99 -7.01 -14.22
N VAL A 63 -6.78 -6.55 -13.92
CA VAL A 63 -6.31 -5.21 -14.30
C VAL A 63 -4.94 -5.24 -14.94
N ARG A 64 -4.63 -4.20 -15.70
CA ARG A 64 -3.27 -3.86 -16.12
C ARG A 64 -2.88 -2.54 -15.49
N ALA A 65 -1.76 -2.53 -14.78
CA ALA A 65 -1.17 -1.31 -14.23
C ALA A 65 -0.11 -0.77 -15.19
N ARG A 66 -0.14 0.55 -15.42
CA ARG A 66 0.90 1.28 -16.14
C ARG A 66 1.41 2.39 -15.24
N VAL A 67 2.74 2.51 -15.12
CA VAL A 67 3.35 3.64 -14.42
C VAL A 67 2.92 4.94 -15.09
N SER A 68 2.26 5.80 -14.32
CA SER A 68 1.85 7.13 -14.77
C SER A 68 2.83 8.20 -14.30
N ASN A 69 3.41 8.03 -13.11
CA ASN A 69 4.36 8.97 -12.53
C ASN A 69 5.34 8.28 -11.58
N ILE A 70 6.58 8.76 -11.54
CA ILE A 70 7.60 8.33 -10.56
C ILE A 70 8.20 9.60 -9.94
N GLN A 71 8.13 9.69 -8.62
CA GLN A 71 8.78 10.75 -7.85
C GLN A 71 9.82 10.16 -6.92
N THR A 72 11.06 10.61 -7.03
CA THR A 72 12.11 10.30 -6.06
C THR A 72 12.13 11.41 -5.01
N LEU A 73 11.91 11.04 -3.75
CA LEU A 73 11.73 11.94 -2.62
C LEU A 73 12.78 11.61 -1.56
N LYS A 74 13.40 12.64 -0.97
CA LYS A 74 14.44 12.53 0.06
C LYS A 74 14.01 13.22 1.35
N ALA A 75 14.81 13.07 2.40
CA ALA A 75 14.60 13.73 3.68
C ALA A 75 14.25 15.23 3.51
N GLY A 76 13.15 15.64 4.15
CA GLY A 76 12.59 16.98 4.05
C GLY A 76 11.44 17.12 3.06
N ASP A 77 11.40 16.30 2.01
CA ASP A 77 10.37 16.36 0.98
C ASP A 77 9.01 15.87 1.51
N CYS A 78 7.94 16.42 0.92
CA CYS A 78 6.57 16.02 1.17
C CYS A 78 5.92 15.51 -0.12
N TYR A 79 4.99 14.57 0.02
CA TYR A 79 4.15 14.12 -1.09
C TYR A 79 2.75 13.78 -0.60
N ARG A 80 1.81 13.73 -1.55
CA ARG A 80 0.40 13.46 -1.31
C ARG A 80 -0.10 12.36 -2.23
N ILE A 81 -0.91 11.47 -1.69
CA ILE A 81 -1.66 10.44 -2.42
C ILE A 81 -3.15 10.70 -2.20
N GLU A 82 -3.88 10.90 -3.28
CA GLU A 82 -5.34 11.05 -3.21
C GLU A 82 -6.02 9.71 -2.89
N ASN A 83 -7.26 9.78 -2.38
CA ASN A 83 -8.08 8.60 -2.17
C ASN A 83 -8.19 7.76 -3.45
N HIS A 84 -8.14 6.44 -3.30
CA HIS A 84 -8.34 5.47 -4.38
C HIS A 84 -7.35 5.54 -5.55
N VAL A 85 -6.25 6.30 -5.41
CA VAL A 85 -5.14 6.30 -6.37
C VAL A 85 -4.23 5.11 -6.11
N TYR A 86 -3.91 4.36 -7.15
CA TYR A 86 -2.96 3.26 -7.07
C TYR A 86 -1.54 3.80 -6.97
N HIS A 87 -0.83 3.37 -5.94
CA HIS A 87 0.56 3.72 -5.77
C HIS A 87 1.39 2.59 -5.16
N GLU A 88 2.70 2.75 -5.25
CA GLU A 88 3.72 1.91 -4.62
C GLU A 88 4.81 2.82 -4.04
N ALA A 89 5.31 2.45 -2.87
CA ALA A 89 6.39 3.13 -2.19
C ALA A 89 7.62 2.22 -2.15
N ILE A 90 8.66 2.57 -2.91
CA ILE A 90 9.87 1.74 -3.09
C ILE A 90 11.04 2.38 -2.35
N VAL A 91 11.58 1.68 -1.36
CA VAL A 91 12.79 2.07 -0.61
C VAL A 91 13.99 1.35 -1.22
N PRO A 92 15.17 1.99 -1.36
CA PRO A 92 16.40 1.30 -1.77
C PRO A 92 16.77 0.17 -0.80
N ASP A 93 17.23 -0.96 -1.33
CA ASP A 93 17.53 -2.17 -0.53
C ASP A 93 18.63 -1.96 0.53
N ASP A 94 19.50 -0.96 0.31
CA ASP A 94 20.66 -0.61 1.14
C ASP A 94 20.43 0.61 2.04
N ALA A 95 19.17 1.06 2.16
CA ALA A 95 18.83 2.27 2.91
C ALA A 95 17.68 2.07 3.91
N VAL A 96 17.74 2.83 5.01
CA VAL A 96 16.61 2.96 5.94
C VAL A 96 15.93 4.30 5.68
N THR A 97 14.62 4.24 5.40
CA THR A 97 13.78 5.42 5.19
C THR A 97 12.70 5.48 6.27
N ALA A 98 12.53 6.66 6.88
CA ALA A 98 11.43 6.92 7.80
C ALA A 98 10.53 8.02 7.25
N THR A 99 9.22 7.81 7.35
CA THR A 99 8.21 8.72 6.82
C THR A 99 7.15 8.95 7.88
N ILE A 100 6.80 10.22 8.13
CA ILE A 100 5.57 10.54 8.86
C ILE A 100 4.43 10.54 7.85
N VAL A 101 3.38 9.80 8.17
CA VAL A 101 2.18 9.66 7.34
C VAL A 101 0.99 10.22 8.11
N CYS A 102 0.37 11.26 7.55
CA CYS A 102 -0.91 11.78 8.00
C CYS A 102 -2.01 11.19 7.11
N MET A 103 -2.96 10.47 7.72
CA MET A 103 -4.12 9.91 7.02
C MET A 103 -5.36 10.72 7.37
N HIS A 104 -6.00 11.28 6.36
CA HIS A 104 -7.21 12.09 6.50
C HIS A 104 -8.47 11.23 6.66
N SER A 105 -9.64 11.88 6.74
CA SER A 105 -10.93 11.19 6.82
C SER A 105 -11.13 10.23 5.64
N PRO A 106 -11.76 9.06 5.88
CA PRO A 106 -12.04 8.10 4.82
C PRO A 106 -13.10 8.64 3.85
N SER A 107 -12.93 8.32 2.57
CA SER A 107 -13.90 8.48 1.50
C SER A 107 -14.51 7.13 1.15
N PRO A 108 -15.81 7.05 0.79
CA PRO A 108 -16.44 5.80 0.39
C PRO A 108 -15.70 5.09 -0.76
N GLY A 109 -15.68 3.76 -0.73
CA GLY A 109 -15.11 2.92 -1.78
C GLY A 109 -14.17 1.83 -1.23
N PRO A 110 -13.94 0.77 -2.02
CA PRO A 110 -13.09 -0.34 -1.58
C PRO A 110 -11.60 0.04 -1.63
N ILE A 111 -10.84 -0.48 -0.67
CA ILE A 111 -9.37 -0.48 -0.75
C ILE A 111 -8.98 -1.65 -1.65
N LYS A 112 -8.22 -1.37 -2.71
CA LYS A 112 -7.82 -2.35 -3.72
C LYS A 112 -6.33 -2.60 -3.69
N VAL A 113 -5.96 -3.85 -3.93
CA VAL A 113 -4.57 -4.33 -3.95
C VAL A 113 -4.38 -5.17 -5.21
N ILE A 114 -3.36 -4.84 -6.02
CA ILE A 114 -3.02 -5.65 -7.19
C ILE A 114 -2.23 -6.86 -6.74
N GLY A 115 -2.78 -8.04 -6.99
CA GLY A 115 -2.21 -9.31 -6.59
C GLY A 115 -1.35 -9.98 -7.66
N LEU A 116 -0.97 -11.22 -7.39
CA LEU A 116 -0.27 -12.11 -8.32
C LEU A 116 -1.11 -13.38 -8.53
N ASP A 117 -0.99 -13.99 -9.69
CA ASP A 117 -1.60 -15.30 -9.94
C ASP A 117 -0.96 -16.39 -9.07
N GLY A 118 -1.72 -17.45 -8.81
CA GLY A 118 -1.31 -18.56 -7.93
C GLY A 118 -1.59 -18.32 -6.43
N TYR A 119 -2.00 -17.12 -6.03
CA TYR A 119 -2.41 -16.85 -4.64
C TYR A 119 -3.88 -17.25 -4.38
N PRO A 120 -4.20 -17.73 -3.15
CA PRO A 120 -5.55 -18.06 -2.71
C PRO A 120 -6.59 -16.95 -2.88
N GLU A 121 -7.88 -17.33 -2.91
CA GLU A 121 -8.99 -16.37 -2.96
C GLU A 121 -9.08 -15.47 -1.72
N HIS A 122 -8.66 -15.99 -0.56
CA HIS A 122 -8.63 -15.27 0.71
C HIS A 122 -7.21 -15.28 1.27
N LEU A 123 -6.67 -14.10 1.53
CA LEU A 123 -5.39 -13.94 2.21
C LEU A 123 -5.61 -13.28 3.56
N GLU A 124 -5.39 -14.03 4.62
CA GLU A 124 -5.36 -13.48 5.98
C GLU A 124 -3.98 -12.92 6.27
N PHE A 125 -3.92 -11.73 6.86
CA PHE A 125 -2.68 -11.17 7.35
C PHE A 125 -2.86 -10.48 8.69
N GLN A 126 -1.82 -10.60 9.52
CA GLN A 126 -1.73 -9.91 10.78
C GLN A 126 -0.90 -8.64 10.61
N ARG A 127 -1.40 -7.54 11.15
CA ARG A 127 -0.59 -6.34 11.31
C ARG A 127 0.42 -6.62 12.41
N ILE A 128 1.69 -6.64 12.04
CA ILE A 128 2.78 -6.75 12.99
C ILE A 128 3.14 -5.34 13.44
N GLU A 129 2.89 -5.04 14.70
CA GLU A 129 3.40 -3.85 15.35
C GLU A 129 4.83 -4.14 15.83
N ARG A 130 5.79 -3.32 15.40
CA ARG A 130 7.19 -3.40 15.82
C ARG A 130 7.62 -2.03 16.35
N ARG A 131 8.45 -2.01 17.38
CA ARG A 131 9.00 -0.75 17.88
C ARG A 131 10.13 -0.31 16.96
N ALA A 132 10.18 0.98 16.62
CA ALA A 132 11.26 1.54 15.80
C ALA A 132 12.66 1.25 16.40
N ALA A 133 12.77 1.19 17.73
CA ALA A 133 14.00 0.84 18.43
C ALA A 133 14.56 -0.55 18.06
N GLU A 134 13.71 -1.50 17.66
CA GLU A 134 14.12 -2.86 17.26
C GLU A 134 14.97 -2.87 15.97
N TYR A 135 14.94 -1.79 15.19
CA TYR A 135 15.66 -1.68 13.91
C TYR A 135 16.83 -0.68 13.94
N MET A 136 17.02 0.03 15.05
CA MET A 136 18.00 1.11 15.16
C MET A 136 19.39 0.66 15.63
N GLY A 137 19.63 -0.65 15.81
CA GLY A 137 20.97 -1.20 16.07
C GLY A 137 21.67 -0.74 17.36
N PHE A 138 20.98 -0.03 18.27
CA PHE A 138 21.53 0.33 19.57
C PHE A 138 21.29 -0.81 20.57
N VAL A 139 22.27 -1.71 20.66
CA VAL A 139 22.54 -2.53 21.86
C VAL A 139 23.95 -2.21 22.33
#